data_AF-A0A9D1W7N1-F1
#
_entry.id   AF-A0A9D1W7N1-F1
#
_cell.length_a   1.000
_cell.length_b   1.000
_cell.length_c   1.000
_cell.angle_alpha   90.00
_cell.angle_beta   90.00
_cell.angle_gamma   90.00
#
_symmetry.space_group_name_H-M   'P 1'
#
loop_
_entity.id
_entity.type
_entity.pdbx_description
1 polymer ?
#
loop_
_entity_poly.entity_id
_entity_poly.type
_entity_poly.pdbx_seq_one_letter_code
_entity_poly.pdbx_strand_id
1 'polypeptide(L)'
;MSLIMPQVYLLNVVSDNMYENILLFLLLVVIVLALFVAVVLYRAFRTVLKLTNPEIIAQEEKANKQAKATGMTPWKSLWNKFIGLRPIEQEKDLLMDDHEYDGIQELDNPIPLWFNLLFYGTIVFSVIYLLAYHVFGWGMLQHQEYESEMAKAEKQREEYLAQSANNIDENTVVLDLEPQTLEAGKVIFAQNCAACHGELGEGGIGPNLTDDYWIHGGDVKDIFSVIKYGVLDKGMIAWEQSLTPSQIAEVSNFIVSIHGTNPPNAKDAEGEKYTPSVSDSPDETIEKSSI
;
A
#
# COMPACT_ATOMS: atom_id res chain seq x y z
N MET A 1 -9.53 39.53 -17.89
CA MET A 1 -8.11 39.57 -17.47
C MET A 1 -7.49 38.29 -18.00
N SER A 2 -6.67 38.41 -19.05
CA SER A 2 -6.25 37.30 -19.91
C SER A 2 -5.26 36.35 -19.22
N LEU A 3 -5.54 35.06 -19.39
CA LEU A 3 -4.66 33.90 -19.35
C LEU A 3 -3.19 34.21 -19.69
N ILE A 4 -2.29 34.13 -18.71
CA ILE A 4 -0.84 34.01 -18.93
C ILE A 4 -0.29 33.09 -17.85
N MET A 5 -0.32 31.77 -18.06
CA MET A 5 0.64 30.80 -17.48
C MET A 5 0.43 29.44 -18.17
N PRO A 6 1.29 29.11 -19.16
CA PRO A 6 1.81 27.73 -19.20
C PRO A 6 3.27 27.62 -19.69
N GLN A 7 4.03 28.71 -19.78
CA GLN A 7 5.31 28.69 -20.52
C GLN A 7 6.54 28.30 -19.69
N VAL A 8 6.47 28.38 -18.36
CA VAL A 8 7.62 28.07 -17.47
C VAL A 8 7.78 26.56 -17.24
N TYR A 9 6.68 25.79 -17.25
CA TYR A 9 6.72 24.35 -17.02
C TYR A 9 7.29 23.55 -18.21
N LEU A 10 6.99 24.00 -19.44
CA LEU A 10 7.46 23.32 -20.66
C LEU A 10 8.97 23.50 -20.91
N LEU A 11 9.57 24.61 -20.48
CA LEU A 11 11.02 24.83 -20.62
C LEU A 11 11.84 23.90 -19.72
N ASN A 12 11.39 23.62 -18.50
CA ASN A 12 12.08 22.72 -17.57
C ASN A 12 11.95 21.23 -17.97
N VAL A 13 10.77 20.81 -18.46
CA VAL A 13 10.57 19.42 -18.94
C VAL A 13 11.39 19.13 -20.21
N VAL A 14 11.60 20.13 -21.07
CA VAL A 14 12.46 19.98 -22.25
C VAL A 14 13.95 20.05 -21.89
N SER A 15 14.34 20.83 -20.88
CA SER A 15 15.74 20.90 -20.45
C SER A 15 16.21 19.64 -19.72
N ASP A 16 15.38 19.08 -18.82
CA ASP A 16 15.76 17.88 -18.04
C ASP A 16 15.98 16.67 -18.94
N ASN A 17 15.08 16.45 -19.91
CA ASN A 17 15.23 15.40 -20.92
C ASN A 17 16.46 15.62 -21.83
N MET A 18 16.85 16.86 -22.11
CA MET A 18 17.97 17.13 -23.00
C MET A 18 19.32 16.79 -22.34
N TYR A 19 19.51 17.16 -21.07
CA TYR A 19 20.75 16.84 -20.34
C TYR A 19 20.88 15.34 -20.07
N GLU A 20 19.78 14.67 -19.68
CA GLU A 20 19.76 13.21 -19.50
C GLU A 20 20.09 12.47 -20.81
N ASN A 21 19.50 12.87 -21.94
CA ASN A 21 19.78 12.26 -23.23
C ASN A 21 21.23 12.49 -23.71
N ILE A 22 21.79 13.69 -23.48
CA ILE A 22 23.20 13.99 -23.79
C ILE A 22 24.12 13.11 -22.94
N LEU A 23 23.81 12.95 -21.65
CA LEU A 23 24.60 12.15 -20.73
C LEU A 23 24.57 10.65 -21.09
N LEU A 24 23.39 10.12 -21.46
CA LEU A 24 23.24 8.74 -21.94
C LEU A 24 24.01 8.48 -23.24
N PHE A 25 23.97 9.43 -24.18
CA PHE A 25 24.73 9.32 -25.44
C PHE A 25 26.24 9.31 -25.17
N LEU A 26 26.73 10.18 -24.30
CA LEU A 26 28.15 10.26 -23.94
C LEU A 26 28.61 8.97 -23.24
N LEU A 27 27.80 8.43 -22.32
CA LEU A 27 28.04 7.15 -21.67
C LEU A 27 28.16 6.00 -22.68
N LEU A 28 27.24 5.93 -23.66
CA LEU A 28 27.25 4.90 -24.69
C LEU A 28 28.51 4.97 -25.54
N VAL A 29 28.95 6.17 -25.93
CA VAL A 29 30.20 6.36 -26.68
C VAL A 29 31.41 5.86 -25.89
N VAL A 30 31.48 6.16 -24.58
CA VAL A 30 32.56 5.68 -23.71
C VAL A 30 32.54 4.16 -23.59
N ILE A 31 31.37 3.54 -23.45
CA ILE A 31 31.23 2.07 -23.38
C ILE A 31 31.69 1.43 -24.69
N VAL A 32 31.27 1.95 -25.84
CA VAL A 32 31.68 1.43 -27.16
C VAL A 32 33.19 1.55 -27.35
N LEU A 33 33.79 2.67 -26.94
CA LEU A 33 35.24 2.86 -27.01
C LEU A 33 35.98 1.91 -26.08
N ALA A 34 35.50 1.72 -24.86
CA ALA A 34 36.08 0.77 -23.91
C ALA A 34 36.00 -0.68 -24.43
N LEU A 35 34.87 -1.08 -25.04
CA LEU A 35 34.72 -2.39 -25.69
C LEU A 35 35.67 -2.54 -26.86
N PHE A 36 35.82 -1.51 -27.70
CA PHE A 36 36.76 -1.53 -28.81
C PHE A 36 38.20 -1.75 -28.32
N VAL A 37 38.62 -0.99 -27.30
CA VAL A 37 39.95 -1.14 -26.69
C VAL A 37 40.12 -2.55 -26.10
N ALA A 38 39.12 -3.05 -25.36
CA ALA A 38 39.15 -4.40 -24.79
C ALA A 38 39.29 -5.49 -25.87
N VAL A 39 38.60 -5.35 -27.01
CA VAL A 39 38.72 -6.28 -28.14
C VAL A 39 40.12 -6.24 -28.77
N VAL A 40 40.68 -5.04 -28.95
CA VAL A 40 42.05 -4.88 -29.48
C VAL A 40 43.07 -5.52 -28.53
N LEU A 41 42.96 -5.25 -27.22
CA LEU A 41 43.82 -5.83 -26.21
C LEU A 41 43.67 -7.36 -26.14
N TYR A 42 42.45 -7.88 -26.20
CA TYR A 42 42.20 -9.32 -26.24
C TYR A 42 42.84 -9.98 -27.48
N ARG A 43 42.75 -9.34 -28.65
CA ARG A 43 43.39 -9.84 -29.88
C ARG A 43 44.92 -9.79 -29.80
N ALA A 44 45.48 -8.71 -29.25
CA ALA A 44 46.91 -8.57 -29.04
C ALA A 44 47.41 -9.66 -28.07
N PHE A 45 46.74 -9.83 -26.93
CA PHE A 45 47.07 -10.84 -25.94
C PHE A 45 46.97 -12.26 -26.50
N ARG A 46 45.91 -12.57 -27.29
CA ARG A 46 45.79 -13.86 -27.99
C ARG A 46 46.92 -14.10 -28.99
N THR A 47 47.38 -13.06 -29.67
CA THR A 47 48.50 -13.17 -30.63
C THR A 47 49.81 -13.44 -29.89
N VAL A 48 50.04 -12.76 -28.77
CA VAL A 48 51.20 -13.01 -27.90
C VAL A 48 51.17 -14.43 -27.35
N LEU A 49 50.04 -14.89 -26.79
CA LEU A 49 49.90 -16.24 -26.26
C LEU A 49 50.17 -17.33 -27.32
N LYS A 50 49.76 -17.11 -28.57
CA LYS A 50 50.07 -18.01 -29.68
C LYS A 50 51.58 -18.14 -29.96
N LEU A 51 52.34 -17.07 -29.72
CA LEU A 51 53.78 -17.03 -29.98
C LEU A 51 54.60 -17.49 -28.76
N THR A 52 54.15 -17.16 -27.55
CA THR A 52 54.90 -17.46 -26.31
C THR A 52 54.57 -18.84 -25.74
N ASN A 53 53.35 -19.35 -25.92
CA ASN A 53 52.97 -20.65 -25.42
C ASN A 53 51.94 -21.36 -26.35
N PRO A 54 52.38 -21.88 -27.50
CA PRO A 54 51.50 -22.49 -28.49
C PRO A 54 50.81 -23.77 -27.98
N GLU A 55 51.34 -24.42 -26.95
CA GLU A 55 50.74 -25.61 -26.36
C GLU A 55 49.40 -25.32 -25.67
N ILE A 56 49.26 -24.18 -25.01
CA ILE A 56 48.01 -23.78 -24.34
C ILE A 56 46.88 -23.60 -25.36
N ILE A 57 47.18 -22.94 -26.49
CA ILE A 57 46.19 -22.73 -27.57
C ILE A 57 45.82 -24.07 -28.24
N ALA A 58 46.80 -24.97 -28.44
CA ALA A 58 46.54 -26.30 -28.97
C ALA A 58 45.73 -27.18 -28.00
N GLN A 59 45.94 -27.02 -26.68
CA GLN A 59 45.15 -27.68 -25.65
C GLN A 59 43.71 -27.14 -25.61
N GLU A 60 43.50 -25.82 -25.72
CA GLU A 60 42.17 -25.21 -25.84
C GLU A 60 41.43 -25.72 -27.09
N GLU A 61 42.11 -25.82 -28.23
CA GLU A 61 41.52 -26.34 -29.46
C GLU A 61 41.16 -27.83 -29.37
N LYS A 62 42.01 -28.63 -28.72
CA LYS A 62 41.74 -30.06 -28.43
C LYS A 62 40.57 -30.21 -27.46
N ALA A 63 40.52 -29.43 -26.38
CA ALA A 63 39.43 -29.42 -25.41
C ALA A 63 38.10 -29.01 -26.05
N ASN A 64 38.10 -27.99 -26.92
CA ASN A 64 36.91 -27.57 -27.66
C ASN A 64 36.44 -28.63 -28.68
N LYS A 65 37.38 -29.37 -29.31
CA LYS A 65 37.05 -30.49 -30.20
C LYS A 65 36.48 -31.70 -29.42
N GLN A 66 37.05 -32.02 -28.26
CA GLN A 66 36.55 -33.08 -27.38
C GLN A 66 35.17 -32.74 -26.81
N ALA A 67 34.94 -31.50 -26.34
CA ALA A 67 33.65 -31.04 -25.85
C ALA A 67 32.54 -31.15 -26.92
N LYS A 68 32.86 -30.81 -28.17
CA LYS A 68 31.97 -31.02 -29.33
C LYS A 68 31.70 -32.50 -29.62
N ALA A 69 32.69 -33.38 -29.41
CA ALA A 69 32.58 -34.82 -29.65
C ALA A 69 31.78 -35.58 -28.57
N THR A 70 31.87 -35.16 -27.31
CA THR A 70 31.14 -35.77 -26.18
C THR A 70 29.70 -35.30 -26.04
N GLY A 71 29.21 -34.40 -26.91
CA GLY A 71 27.88 -33.78 -26.80
C GLY A 71 27.68 -32.97 -25.52
N MET A 72 28.75 -32.76 -24.74
CA MET A 72 28.74 -32.06 -23.47
C MET A 72 28.81 -30.57 -23.77
N THR A 73 27.64 -29.95 -23.83
CA THR A 73 27.55 -28.52 -24.06
C THR A 73 28.19 -27.78 -22.88
N PRO A 74 28.91 -26.66 -23.12
CA PRO A 74 29.43 -25.81 -22.05
C PRO A 74 28.35 -25.45 -21.02
N TRP A 75 27.12 -25.27 -21.49
CA TRP A 75 25.93 -25.06 -20.67
C TRP A 75 25.65 -26.19 -19.68
N LYS A 76 25.66 -27.46 -20.12
CA LYS A 76 25.36 -28.61 -19.25
C LYS A 76 26.44 -28.81 -18.16
N SER A 77 27.70 -28.54 -18.49
CA SER A 77 28.81 -28.61 -17.51
C SER A 77 28.70 -27.52 -16.43
N LEU A 78 28.37 -26.29 -16.83
CA LEU A 78 28.12 -25.18 -15.91
C LEU A 78 26.89 -25.43 -15.04
N TRP A 79 25.82 -25.95 -15.64
CA TRP A 79 24.58 -26.29 -14.94
C TRP A 79 24.77 -27.39 -13.90
N ASN A 80 25.49 -28.46 -14.25
CA ASN A 80 25.80 -29.54 -13.31
C ASN A 80 26.66 -29.07 -12.13
N LYS A 81 27.60 -28.13 -12.36
CA LYS A 81 28.37 -27.49 -11.27
C LYS A 81 27.51 -26.58 -10.41
N PHE A 82 26.56 -25.87 -11.01
CA PHE A 82 25.66 -24.96 -10.30
C PHE A 82 24.71 -25.73 -9.37
N ILE A 83 24.07 -26.80 -9.87
CA ILE A 83 23.12 -27.62 -9.09
C ILE A 83 23.83 -28.70 -8.26
N GLY A 84 25.07 -29.06 -8.56
CA GLY A 84 25.80 -30.10 -7.84
C GLY A 84 25.27 -31.51 -8.12
N LEU A 85 24.59 -31.73 -9.26
CA LEU A 85 24.06 -33.04 -9.63
C LEU A 85 25.14 -33.93 -10.25
N ARG A 86 25.32 -35.11 -9.68
CA ARG A 86 26.12 -36.20 -10.25
C ARG A 86 25.20 -37.17 -11.04
N PRO A 87 25.71 -37.85 -12.08
CA PRO A 87 24.96 -38.88 -12.79
C PRO A 87 24.60 -40.07 -11.88
N ILE A 88 23.45 -40.71 -12.12
CA ILE A 88 22.94 -41.85 -11.32
C ILE A 88 23.91 -43.05 -11.40
N GLU A 89 24.66 -43.18 -12.48
CA GLU A 89 25.63 -44.25 -12.66
C GLU A 89 26.80 -44.19 -11.67
N GLN A 90 27.05 -43.01 -11.08
CA GLN A 90 28.12 -42.77 -10.10
C GLN A 90 27.62 -42.85 -8.65
N GLU A 91 26.34 -43.15 -8.43
CA GLU A 91 25.73 -43.17 -7.09
C GLU A 91 26.43 -44.16 -6.15
N LYS A 92 26.79 -45.35 -6.66
CA LYS A 92 27.52 -46.37 -5.88
C LYS A 92 28.89 -45.90 -5.39
N ASP A 93 29.55 -45.02 -6.13
CA ASP A 93 30.87 -44.48 -5.77
C ASP A 93 30.77 -43.35 -4.73
N LEU A 94 29.56 -42.84 -4.49
CA LEU A 94 29.26 -41.74 -3.57
C LEU A 94 28.59 -42.24 -2.28
N LEU A 95 28.31 -43.54 -2.15
CA LEU A 95 27.70 -44.09 -0.95
C LEU A 95 28.68 -44.02 0.22
N MET A 96 28.17 -43.54 1.35
CA MET A 96 28.88 -43.61 2.63
C MET A 96 28.69 -45.00 3.22
N ASP A 97 29.70 -45.86 3.04
CA ASP A 97 29.65 -47.27 3.44
C ASP A 97 29.74 -47.49 4.97
N ASP A 98 30.00 -46.45 5.76
CA ASP A 98 30.27 -46.58 7.20
C ASP A 98 29.00 -46.65 8.05
N HIS A 99 27.83 -46.22 7.53
CA HIS A 99 26.59 -46.19 8.31
C HIS A 99 25.31 -46.41 7.47
N GLU A 100 24.66 -47.57 7.66
CA GLU A 100 23.30 -47.85 7.18
C GLU A 100 22.32 -47.82 8.35
N TYR A 101 21.29 -46.97 8.27
CA TYR A 101 20.26 -46.85 9.30
C TYR A 101 18.90 -47.20 8.72
N ASP A 102 18.28 -48.30 9.18
CA ASP A 102 16.93 -48.71 8.78
C ASP A 102 16.76 -48.82 7.24
N GLY A 103 17.79 -49.32 6.55
CA GLY A 103 17.80 -49.46 5.09
C GLY A 103 18.01 -48.15 4.31
N ILE A 104 18.27 -47.02 4.99
CA ILE A 104 18.63 -45.74 4.38
C ILE A 104 20.16 -45.58 4.42
N GLN A 105 20.72 -45.25 3.27
CA GLN A 105 22.14 -44.95 3.09
C GLN A 105 22.30 -43.50 2.60
N GLU A 106 23.39 -42.85 3.01
CA GLU A 106 23.66 -41.45 2.70
C GLU A 106 24.69 -41.31 1.57
N LEU A 107 24.53 -40.28 0.74
CA LEU A 107 25.43 -39.97 -0.36
C LEU A 107 26.36 -38.81 0.01
N ASP A 108 27.65 -38.94 -0.28
CA ASP A 108 28.66 -37.88 -0.16
C ASP A 108 28.59 -36.88 -1.33
N ASN A 109 27.42 -36.22 -1.49
CA ASN A 109 27.24 -35.25 -2.55
C ASN A 109 27.75 -33.86 -2.11
N PRO A 110 28.58 -33.17 -2.91
CA PRO A 110 28.99 -31.81 -2.58
C PRO A 110 27.79 -30.87 -2.56
N ILE A 111 27.84 -29.89 -1.65
CA ILE A 111 26.80 -28.87 -1.51
C ILE A 111 26.69 -28.07 -2.83
N PRO A 112 25.48 -27.88 -3.39
CA PRO A 112 25.28 -27.10 -4.60
C PRO A 112 25.84 -25.69 -4.49
N LEU A 113 26.47 -25.19 -5.56
CA LEU A 113 27.06 -23.86 -5.56
C LEU A 113 26.00 -22.78 -5.30
N TRP A 114 24.80 -22.91 -5.88
CA TRP A 114 23.72 -21.94 -5.67
C TRP A 114 23.32 -21.84 -4.20
N PHE A 115 23.34 -22.96 -3.48
CA PHE A 115 22.97 -23.02 -2.07
C PHE A 115 24.04 -22.30 -1.22
N ASN A 116 25.32 -22.56 -1.49
CA ASN A 116 26.41 -21.84 -0.84
C ASN A 116 26.36 -20.33 -1.13
N LEU A 117 26.09 -19.94 -2.38
CA LEU A 117 25.96 -18.53 -2.75
C LEU A 117 24.80 -17.86 -2.01
N LEU A 118 23.65 -18.54 -1.89
CA LEU A 118 22.52 -18.02 -1.12
C LEU A 118 22.87 -17.91 0.36
N PHE A 119 23.47 -18.96 0.94
CA PHE A 119 23.85 -19.00 2.35
C PHE A 119 24.85 -17.90 2.72
N TYR A 120 25.93 -17.73 1.95
CA TYR A 120 26.86 -16.63 2.19
C TYR A 120 26.27 -15.26 1.81
N GLY A 121 25.37 -15.23 0.83
CA GLY A 121 24.62 -14.03 0.45
C GLY A 121 23.76 -13.49 1.57
N THR A 122 23.04 -14.35 2.32
CA THR A 122 22.24 -13.91 3.48
C THR A 122 23.11 -13.40 4.61
N ILE A 123 24.30 -13.98 4.83
CA ILE A 123 25.26 -13.48 5.83
C ILE A 123 25.73 -12.06 5.46
N VAL A 124 26.15 -11.85 4.21
CA VAL A 124 26.56 -10.52 3.73
C VAL A 124 25.42 -9.52 3.83
N PHE A 125 24.21 -9.91 3.40
CA PHE A 125 23.01 -9.07 3.52
C PHE A 125 22.73 -8.69 4.98
N SER A 126 22.83 -9.63 5.91
CA SER A 126 22.62 -9.39 7.34
C SER A 126 23.60 -8.36 7.90
N VAL A 127 24.88 -8.46 7.55
CA VAL A 127 25.90 -7.49 7.97
C VAL A 127 25.62 -6.11 7.38
N ILE A 128 25.28 -6.03 6.09
CA ILE A 128 24.92 -4.76 5.44
C ILE A 128 23.68 -4.14 6.08
N TYR A 129 22.65 -4.95 6.34
CA TYR A 129 21.41 -4.50 6.97
C TYR A 129 21.66 -3.93 8.36
N LEU A 130 22.43 -4.64 9.19
CA LEU A 130 22.81 -4.16 10.53
C LEU A 130 23.54 -2.82 10.45
N LEU A 131 24.52 -2.71 9.54
CA LEU A 131 25.28 -1.48 9.38
C LEU A 131 24.40 -0.33 8.88
N ALA A 132 23.55 -0.56 7.88
CA ALA A 132 22.69 0.46 7.29
C ALA A 132 21.63 0.99 8.26
N TYR A 133 20.93 0.12 8.99
CA TYR A 133 19.80 0.51 9.84
C TYR A 133 20.20 0.83 11.29
N HIS A 134 21.14 0.08 11.88
CA HIS A 134 21.47 0.20 13.31
C HIS A 134 22.77 0.96 13.60
N VAL A 135 23.70 1.08 12.65
CA VAL A 135 25.00 1.74 12.88
C VAL A 135 25.09 3.09 12.19
N PHE A 136 24.85 3.14 10.88
CA PHE A 136 24.99 4.35 10.08
C PHE A 136 23.71 5.18 9.99
N GLY A 137 22.55 4.58 10.29
CA GLY A 137 21.25 5.26 10.24
C GLY A 137 20.85 5.71 8.84
N TRP A 138 21.25 4.97 7.80
CA TRP A 138 20.86 5.24 6.41
C TRP A 138 19.41 4.83 6.13
N GLY A 139 18.91 3.80 6.83
CA GLY A 139 17.53 3.35 6.74
C GLY A 139 16.67 3.88 7.89
N MET A 140 15.38 4.10 7.62
CA MET A 140 14.41 4.41 8.67
C MET A 140 14.07 3.16 9.46
N LEU A 141 14.11 3.26 10.79
CA LEU A 141 13.59 2.21 11.67
C LEU A 141 12.06 2.26 11.69
N GLN A 142 11.43 1.16 12.10
CA GLN A 142 9.96 1.01 12.10
C GLN A 142 9.22 2.19 12.74
N HIS A 143 9.72 2.73 13.85
CA HIS A 143 9.09 3.86 14.52
C HIS A 143 9.19 5.15 13.72
N GLN A 144 10.34 5.42 13.09
CA GLN A 144 10.54 6.59 12.24
C GLN A 144 9.69 6.50 10.97
N GLU A 145 9.59 5.31 10.37
CA GLU A 145 8.72 5.05 9.23
C GLU A 145 7.25 5.32 9.61
N TYR A 146 6.79 4.78 10.75
CA TYR A 146 5.45 5.04 11.27
C TYR A 146 5.17 6.54 11.45
N GLU A 147 6.07 7.29 12.12
CA GLU A 147 5.90 8.74 12.28
C GLU A 147 5.83 9.46 10.94
N SER A 148 6.66 9.06 9.97
CA SER A 148 6.67 9.65 8.63
C SER A 148 5.38 9.37 7.86
N GLU A 149 4.82 8.17 7.98
CA GLU A 149 3.57 7.78 7.33
C GLU A 149 2.37 8.44 8.01
N MET A 150 2.36 8.55 9.35
CA MET A 150 1.31 9.28 10.07
C MET A 150 1.30 10.76 9.72
N ALA A 151 2.47 11.40 9.59
CA ALA A 151 2.56 12.80 9.17
C ALA A 151 2.05 13.00 7.72
N LYS A 152 2.31 12.05 6.82
CA LYS A 152 1.73 12.06 5.47
C LYS A 152 0.21 11.89 5.50
N ALA A 153 -0.29 10.94 6.29
CA ALA A 153 -1.72 10.68 6.44
C ALA A 153 -2.47 11.86 7.04
N GLU A 154 -1.90 12.53 8.04
CA GLU A 154 -2.47 13.75 8.62
C GLU A 154 -2.58 14.87 7.58
N LYS A 155 -1.52 15.09 6.79
CA LYS A 155 -1.56 16.08 5.71
C LYS A 155 -2.63 15.75 4.66
N GLN A 156 -2.76 14.47 4.28
CA GLN A 156 -3.80 14.03 3.36
C GLN A 156 -5.20 14.21 3.95
N ARG A 157 -5.38 13.94 5.25
CA ARG A 157 -6.63 14.18 5.96
C ARG A 157 -6.97 15.67 5.98
N GLU A 158 -6.01 16.53 6.30
CA GLU A 158 -6.18 17.99 6.26
C GLU A 158 -6.54 18.47 4.85
N GLU A 159 -5.87 17.98 3.81
CA GLU A 159 -6.18 18.31 2.41
C GLU A 159 -7.58 17.83 2.00
N TYR A 160 -8.04 16.67 2.52
CA TYR A 160 -9.40 16.17 2.33
C TYR A 160 -10.44 17.02 3.06
N LEU A 161 -10.18 17.38 4.32
CA LEU A 161 -11.06 18.24 5.12
C LEU A 161 -11.10 19.69 4.58
N ALA A 162 -10.01 20.21 4.03
CA ALA A 162 -9.98 21.52 3.39
C ALA A 162 -10.82 21.59 2.11
N GLN A 163 -11.08 20.45 1.45
CA GLN A 163 -11.99 20.38 0.31
C GLN A 163 -13.46 20.50 0.73
N SER A 164 -13.80 20.16 1.98
CA SER A 164 -15.11 20.51 2.58
C SER A 164 -15.10 21.96 3.06
N ALA A 165 -15.18 22.91 2.12
CA ALA A 165 -15.06 24.36 2.35
C ALA A 165 -16.14 24.99 3.28
N ASN A 166 -17.06 24.21 3.83
CA ASN A 166 -17.97 24.65 4.88
C ASN A 166 -17.50 23.97 6.18
N ASN A 167 -16.76 24.70 7.01
CA ASN A 167 -16.45 24.29 8.38
C ASN A 167 -17.74 24.25 9.19
N ILE A 168 -18.55 23.22 8.97
CA ILE A 168 -19.73 22.92 9.76
C ILE A 168 -19.22 22.24 11.03
N ASP A 169 -19.60 22.78 12.16
CA ASP A 169 -19.34 22.24 13.49
C ASP A 169 -20.66 22.12 14.25
N GLU A 170 -20.59 21.55 15.44
CA GLU A 170 -21.73 21.36 16.34
C GLU A 170 -22.49 22.67 16.68
N ASN A 171 -21.88 23.84 16.48
CA ASN A 171 -22.53 25.12 16.77
C ASN A 171 -23.12 25.79 15.52
N THR A 172 -22.62 25.43 14.34
CA THR A 172 -22.97 26.04 13.05
C THR A 172 -23.87 25.17 12.20
N VAL A 173 -24.00 23.86 12.50
CA VAL A 173 -24.95 22.99 11.83
C VAL A 173 -26.38 23.52 12.01
N VAL A 174 -27.10 23.58 10.90
CA VAL A 174 -28.50 24.00 10.83
C VAL A 174 -29.36 22.86 10.35
N LEU A 175 -30.62 22.86 10.77
CA LEU A 175 -31.62 21.92 10.26
C LEU A 175 -31.91 22.27 8.79
N ASP A 176 -31.57 21.35 7.90
CA ASP A 176 -31.77 21.42 6.46
C ASP A 176 -32.50 20.14 5.99
N LEU A 177 -33.79 20.31 5.72
CA LEU A 177 -34.68 19.23 5.26
C LEU A 177 -34.86 19.25 3.73
N GLU A 178 -33.98 19.93 2.99
CA GLU A 178 -34.01 19.92 1.53
C GLU A 178 -33.78 18.49 0.99
N PRO A 179 -34.50 18.07 -0.06
CA PRO A 179 -34.42 16.69 -0.57
C PRO A 179 -33.01 16.24 -0.95
N GLN A 180 -32.17 17.17 -1.42
CA GLN A 180 -30.79 16.88 -1.79
C GLN A 180 -29.93 16.50 -0.58
N THR A 181 -30.06 17.25 0.52
CA THR A 181 -29.34 17.00 1.79
C THR A 181 -29.80 15.68 2.40
N LEU A 182 -31.12 15.42 2.40
CA LEU A 182 -31.68 14.19 2.94
C LEU A 182 -31.28 12.95 2.13
N GLU A 183 -31.23 13.02 0.80
CA GLU A 183 -30.81 11.88 -0.03
C GLU A 183 -29.32 11.58 0.15
N ALA A 184 -28.47 12.61 0.24
CA ALA A 184 -27.05 12.43 0.55
C ALA A 184 -26.84 11.81 1.94
N GLY A 185 -27.54 12.34 2.96
CA GLY A 185 -27.53 11.82 4.32
C GLY A 185 -28.03 10.37 4.42
N LYS A 186 -29.06 10.02 3.66
CA LYS A 186 -29.58 8.65 3.58
C LYS A 186 -28.56 7.66 3.03
N VAL A 187 -27.81 8.05 1.99
CA VAL A 187 -26.73 7.21 1.43
C VAL A 187 -25.64 6.97 2.48
N ILE A 188 -25.25 8.03 3.21
CA ILE A 188 -24.25 7.94 4.29
C ILE A 188 -24.77 7.05 5.42
N PHE A 189 -26.04 7.21 5.82
CA PHE A 189 -26.68 6.40 6.85
C PHE A 189 -26.69 4.91 6.50
N ALA A 190 -27.10 4.57 5.27
CA ALA A 190 -27.15 3.19 4.79
C ALA A 190 -25.75 2.54 4.77
N GLN A 191 -24.71 3.30 4.45
CA GLN A 191 -23.34 2.78 4.37
C GLN A 191 -22.67 2.60 5.74
N ASN A 192 -22.97 3.49 6.70
CA ASN A 192 -22.17 3.63 7.93
C ASN A 192 -22.96 3.36 9.21
N CYS A 193 -24.26 3.62 9.23
CA CYS A 193 -25.07 3.65 10.45
C CYS A 193 -26.09 2.50 10.54
N ALA A 194 -26.66 2.09 9.39
CA ALA A 194 -27.75 1.11 9.32
C ALA A 194 -27.40 -0.25 9.93
N ALA A 195 -26.13 -0.67 9.89
CA ALA A 195 -25.68 -1.92 10.48
C ALA A 195 -25.94 -2.02 12.00
N CYS A 196 -25.98 -0.88 12.70
CA CYS A 196 -26.24 -0.82 14.14
C CYS A 196 -27.62 -0.25 14.48
N HIS A 197 -28.08 0.75 13.72
CA HIS A 197 -29.34 1.46 13.97
C HIS A 197 -30.51 0.96 13.12
N GLY A 198 -30.33 -0.08 12.30
CA GLY A 198 -31.37 -0.58 11.40
C GLY A 198 -31.48 0.24 10.11
N GLU A 199 -32.04 -0.37 9.06
CA GLU A 199 -32.17 0.25 7.73
C GLU A 199 -33.14 1.44 7.71
N LEU A 200 -34.10 1.45 8.64
CA LEU A 200 -35.10 2.50 8.83
C LEU A 200 -34.81 3.35 10.09
N GLY A 201 -33.66 3.16 10.75
CA GLY A 201 -33.36 3.79 12.03
C GLY A 201 -34.12 3.16 13.21
N GLU A 202 -34.71 1.97 13.02
CA GLU A 202 -35.53 1.28 14.02
C GLU A 202 -34.76 0.80 15.26
N GLY A 203 -33.43 0.87 15.22
CA GLY A 203 -32.53 0.41 16.27
C GLY A 203 -32.02 -1.01 16.05
N GLY A 204 -31.41 -1.58 17.08
CA GLY A 204 -30.84 -2.91 17.08
C GLY A 204 -29.72 -2.99 18.11
N ILE A 205 -28.47 -2.98 17.65
CA ILE A 205 -27.31 -2.77 18.51
C ILE A 205 -27.34 -1.33 19.04
N GLY A 206 -27.62 -0.36 18.16
CA GLY A 206 -27.85 1.04 18.51
C GLY A 206 -29.29 1.32 18.97
N PRO A 207 -29.54 2.52 19.53
CA PRO A 207 -30.87 2.98 19.89
C PRO A 207 -31.76 3.19 18.66
N ASN A 208 -33.07 3.18 18.90
CA ASN A 208 -34.08 3.63 17.94
C ASN A 208 -33.92 5.13 17.70
N LEU A 209 -33.79 5.54 16.44
CA LEU A 209 -33.62 6.95 16.03
C LEU A 209 -34.95 7.57 15.55
N THR A 210 -36.03 6.81 15.58
CA THR A 210 -37.35 7.23 15.06
C THR A 210 -38.34 7.65 16.15
N ASP A 211 -37.99 7.51 17.43
CA ASP A 211 -38.86 7.84 18.56
C ASP A 211 -38.49 9.15 19.27
N ASP A 212 -39.33 9.57 20.22
CA ASP A 212 -39.17 10.82 20.97
C ASP A 212 -38.04 10.76 22.04
N TYR A 213 -37.34 9.63 22.23
CA TYR A 213 -36.45 9.40 23.36
C TYR A 213 -34.98 9.38 22.93
N TRP A 214 -34.18 10.22 23.60
CA TRP A 214 -32.77 10.42 23.25
C TRP A 214 -31.89 10.27 24.49
N ILE A 215 -30.74 9.60 24.31
CA ILE A 215 -29.75 9.40 25.39
C ILE A 215 -28.81 10.61 25.50
N HIS A 216 -28.50 11.25 24.38
CA HIS A 216 -27.45 12.28 24.25
C HIS A 216 -27.97 13.60 23.66
N GLY A 217 -29.28 13.86 23.76
CA GLY A 217 -29.93 15.00 23.11
C GLY A 217 -30.44 14.66 21.71
N GLY A 218 -31.50 15.35 21.29
CA GLY A 218 -32.23 15.08 20.04
C GLY A 218 -32.22 16.24 19.05
N ASP A 219 -31.50 17.34 19.36
CA ASP A 219 -31.31 18.42 18.39
C ASP A 219 -30.32 17.98 17.28
N VAL A 220 -30.38 18.65 16.12
CA VAL A 220 -29.44 18.42 15.01
C VAL A 220 -27.99 18.63 15.47
N LYS A 221 -27.75 19.56 16.41
CA LYS A 221 -26.42 19.83 16.99
C LYS A 221 -25.94 18.72 17.91
N ASP A 222 -26.85 18.15 18.70
CA ASP A 222 -26.56 17.03 19.58
C ASP A 222 -26.20 15.78 18.74
N ILE A 223 -27.03 15.48 17.75
CA ILE A 223 -26.83 14.37 16.81
C ILE A 223 -25.50 14.52 16.07
N PHE A 224 -25.22 15.72 15.56
CA PHE A 224 -23.94 16.03 14.90
C PHE A 224 -22.75 15.76 15.83
N SER A 225 -22.82 16.21 17.09
CA SER A 225 -21.76 16.02 18.08
C SER A 225 -21.54 14.53 18.39
N VAL A 226 -22.62 13.77 18.57
CA VAL A 226 -22.58 12.33 18.82
C VAL A 226 -21.94 11.58 17.64
N ILE A 227 -22.26 11.95 16.41
CA ILE A 227 -21.65 11.32 15.21
C ILE A 227 -20.17 11.69 15.10
N LYS A 228 -19.84 12.97 15.28
CA LYS A 228 -18.48 13.47 15.14
C LYS A 228 -17.52 12.81 16.13
N TYR A 229 -17.84 12.86 17.42
CA TYR A 229 -16.96 12.39 18.49
C TYR A 229 -17.20 10.93 18.91
N GLY A 230 -18.33 10.35 18.51
CA GLY A 230 -18.71 9.00 18.91
C GLY A 230 -19.06 8.90 20.40
N VAL A 231 -19.45 7.68 20.81
CA VAL A 231 -19.74 7.31 22.20
C VAL A 231 -19.03 5.99 22.47
N LEU A 232 -17.71 6.09 22.70
CA LEU A 232 -16.80 4.93 22.71
C LEU A 232 -17.13 3.92 23.81
N ASP A 233 -17.63 4.39 24.96
CA ASP A 233 -18.07 3.53 26.08
C ASP A 233 -19.35 2.75 25.75
N LYS A 234 -20.14 3.20 24.77
CA LYS A 234 -21.34 2.53 24.25
C LYS A 234 -21.13 1.85 22.89
N GLY A 235 -19.90 1.87 22.36
CA GLY A 235 -19.52 1.17 21.14
C GLY A 235 -19.71 1.93 19.82
N MET A 236 -20.17 3.20 19.87
CA MET A 236 -20.24 4.05 18.68
C MET A 236 -18.87 4.70 18.43
N ILE A 237 -18.27 4.41 17.28
CA ILE A 237 -16.98 5.00 16.88
C ILE A 237 -17.11 6.49 16.55
N ALA A 238 -16.01 7.24 16.65
CA ALA A 238 -15.93 8.62 16.18
C ALA A 238 -15.84 8.66 14.65
N TRP A 239 -16.73 9.40 13.99
CA TRP A 239 -16.78 9.46 12.53
C TRP A 239 -15.96 10.62 11.93
N GLU A 240 -15.43 11.53 12.75
CA GLU A 240 -14.61 12.67 12.29
C GLU A 240 -13.33 12.29 11.53
N GLN A 241 -12.87 11.04 11.66
CA GLN A 241 -11.71 10.53 10.91
C GLN A 241 -12.07 10.00 9.52
N SER A 242 -13.36 9.71 9.27
CA SER A 242 -13.83 9.03 8.05
C SER A 242 -14.84 9.86 7.24
N LEU A 243 -15.57 10.77 7.89
CA LEU A 243 -16.57 11.63 7.27
C LEU A 243 -16.16 13.10 7.39
N THR A 244 -16.36 13.86 6.32
CA THR A 244 -16.23 15.32 6.35
C THR A 244 -17.34 15.95 7.20
N PRO A 245 -17.15 17.17 7.71
CA PRO A 245 -18.19 17.82 8.48
C PRO A 245 -19.51 18.06 7.70
N SER A 246 -19.44 18.27 6.39
CA SER A 246 -20.64 18.32 5.52
C SER A 246 -21.40 17.01 5.51
N GLN A 247 -20.69 15.89 5.38
CA GLN A 247 -21.31 14.56 5.40
C GLN A 247 -21.92 14.24 6.76
N ILE A 248 -21.28 14.65 7.86
CA ILE A 248 -21.86 14.52 9.21
C ILE A 248 -23.13 15.36 9.33
N ALA A 249 -23.15 16.58 8.78
CA ALA A 249 -24.36 17.41 8.77
C ALA A 249 -25.48 16.80 7.93
N GLU A 250 -25.17 16.27 6.74
CA GLU A 250 -26.14 15.60 5.86
C GLU A 250 -26.79 14.40 6.56
N VAL A 251 -25.99 13.51 7.17
CA VAL A 251 -26.55 12.34 7.88
C VAL A 251 -27.29 12.74 9.16
N SER A 252 -26.85 13.78 9.86
CA SER A 252 -27.56 14.31 11.05
C SER A 252 -28.95 14.82 10.66
N ASN A 253 -29.04 15.57 9.56
CA ASN A 253 -30.32 16.06 9.02
C ASN A 253 -31.23 14.91 8.56
N PHE A 254 -30.66 13.88 7.94
CA PHE A 254 -31.41 12.68 7.60
C PHE A 254 -31.97 11.97 8.85
N ILE A 255 -31.20 11.84 9.92
CA ILE A 255 -31.67 11.23 11.18
C ILE A 255 -32.82 12.03 11.78
N VAL A 256 -32.75 13.37 11.76
CA VAL A 256 -33.89 14.20 12.20
C VAL A 256 -35.12 13.97 11.31
N SER A 257 -34.94 13.77 10.00
CA SER A 257 -36.05 13.58 9.06
C SER A 257 -36.82 12.26 9.23
N ILE A 258 -36.18 11.22 9.78
CA ILE A 258 -36.82 9.91 10.02
C ILE A 258 -37.50 9.82 11.39
N HIS A 259 -37.37 10.85 12.22
CA HIS A 259 -38.10 10.95 13.49
C HIS A 259 -39.62 10.88 13.25
N GLY A 260 -40.31 10.02 13.98
CA GLY A 260 -41.76 9.81 13.88
C GLY A 260 -42.22 8.83 12.79
N THR A 261 -41.31 8.19 12.04
CA THR A 261 -41.67 7.23 10.96
C THR A 261 -42.21 5.88 11.46
N ASN A 262 -42.11 5.59 12.76
CA ASN A 262 -42.64 4.42 13.47
C ASN A 262 -42.51 3.08 12.70
N PRO A 263 -41.28 2.57 12.55
CA PRO A 263 -41.02 1.33 11.82
C PRO A 263 -41.61 0.11 12.55
N PRO A 264 -42.03 -0.93 11.81
CA PRO A 264 -42.76 -2.08 12.38
C PRO A 264 -41.94 -2.91 13.38
N ASN A 265 -40.61 -2.80 13.37
CA ASN A 265 -39.69 -3.50 14.26
C ASN A 265 -38.87 -2.53 15.14
N ALA A 266 -39.45 -1.40 15.52
CA ALA A 266 -38.81 -0.42 16.41
C ALA A 266 -38.35 -1.07 17.73
N LYS A 267 -37.10 -0.82 18.11
CA LYS A 267 -36.56 -1.14 19.44
C LYS A 267 -37.27 -0.29 20.49
N ASP A 268 -37.39 -0.83 21.71
CA ASP A 268 -37.93 -0.09 22.85
C ASP A 268 -37.17 1.22 23.09
N ALA A 269 -37.90 2.26 23.48
CA ALA A 269 -37.36 3.60 23.71
C ALA A 269 -36.26 3.63 24.78
N GLU A 270 -35.17 4.34 24.49
CA GLU A 270 -34.01 4.46 25.37
C GLU A 270 -33.67 5.95 25.62
N GLY A 271 -33.43 6.31 26.87
CA GLY A 271 -33.07 7.68 27.26
C GLY A 271 -34.26 8.49 27.76
N GLU A 272 -34.17 9.81 27.63
CA GLU A 272 -35.18 10.74 28.11
C GLU A 272 -35.99 11.30 26.95
N LYS A 273 -37.28 11.58 27.19
CA LYS A 273 -38.12 12.19 26.17
C LYS A 273 -37.57 13.57 25.84
N TYR A 274 -37.13 13.75 24.59
CA TYR A 274 -36.64 15.02 24.12
C TYR A 274 -37.79 15.99 23.91
N THR A 275 -37.63 17.21 24.42
CA THR A 275 -38.55 18.32 24.18
C THR A 275 -37.76 19.45 23.53
N PRO A 276 -38.03 19.79 22.26
CA PRO A 276 -37.29 20.85 21.57
C PRO A 276 -37.44 22.17 22.32
N SER A 277 -36.31 22.87 22.47
CA SER A 277 -36.29 24.18 23.11
C SER A 277 -36.84 25.23 22.13
N VAL A 278 -37.43 26.32 22.65
CA VAL A 278 -38.18 27.32 21.85
C VAL A 278 -37.33 28.00 20.75
N SER A 279 -36.01 27.80 20.71
CA SER A 279 -35.12 28.28 19.64
C SER A 279 -35.11 27.43 18.37
N ASP A 280 -35.69 26.23 18.41
CA ASP A 280 -35.48 25.18 17.39
C ASP A 280 -36.72 24.93 16.53
N SER A 281 -37.79 25.71 16.72
CA SER A 281 -39.01 25.63 15.89
C SER A 281 -38.86 26.49 14.63
N PRO A 282 -39.09 25.93 13.43
CA PRO A 282 -39.44 26.74 12.27
C PRO A 282 -40.71 27.53 12.61
N ASP A 283 -40.70 28.80 12.25
CA ASP A 283 -41.82 29.73 12.41
C ASP A 283 -43.13 29.09 11.93
N GLU A 284 -44.14 29.09 12.80
CA GLU A 284 -45.48 28.53 12.61
C GLU A 284 -46.24 29.40 11.58
N THR A 285 -45.88 29.29 10.30
CA THR A 285 -46.55 29.95 9.17
C THR A 285 -46.98 28.93 8.13
N ILE A 286 -47.71 27.90 8.55
CA ILE A 286 -48.67 27.22 7.66
C ILE A 286 -50.06 27.49 8.21
N GLU A 287 -50.52 28.70 7.90
CA GLU A 287 -51.90 29.12 8.06
C GLU A 287 -52.81 28.14 7.30
N LYS A 288 -53.80 27.63 8.02
CA LYS A 288 -54.93 26.86 7.50
C LYS A 288 -55.49 27.50 6.23
N SER A 289 -55.31 26.83 5.10
CA SER A 289 -56.05 27.11 3.88
C SER A 289 -56.62 25.80 3.34
N SER A 290 -57.95 25.70 3.47
CA SER A 290 -58.85 24.96 2.57
C SER A 290 -58.90 23.43 2.69
N ILE A 291 -59.83 22.92 3.50
CA ILE A 291 -61.10 22.27 3.08
C ILE A 291 -62.08 22.37 4.26
#